data_AF-A0A351HT99-F1
#
_entry.id   AF-A0A351HT99-F1
#
_cell.length_a   1.000
_cell.length_b   1.000
_cell.length_c   1.000
_cell.angle_alpha   90.00
_cell.angle_beta   90.00
_cell.angle_gamma   90.00
#
_symmetry.space_group_name_H-M   'P 1'
#
loop_
_entity.id
_entity.type
_entity.pdbx_description
1 polymer ?
#
loop_
_entity_poly.entity_id
_entity_poly.type
_entity_poly.pdbx_seq_one_letter_code
_entity_poly.pdbx_strand_id
1 'polypeptide(L)'
;MSFTDLGASGPVGFSKSECSEMIDHAHQQGLSVMVHANTPEGIMIALTSGADTIEHGYGINDDCLHAMRESGTIWVPTLAPFANIARCNESSPMKKYQKVSEAYFRQHQLMVRKADAMGVNIALGSDSGATLVPLGQGTLDELAYLIDCGLTKEKLENIGKWVIDL
;
A
#
# COMPACT_ATOMS: atom_id res chain seq x y z
N MET A 1 10.32 -3.66 -4.12
CA MET A 1 10.27 -5.14 -4.07
C MET A 1 10.76 -5.70 -5.38
N SER A 2 11.40 -6.87 -5.38
CA SER A 2 11.81 -7.56 -6.61
C SER A 2 10.61 -8.25 -7.27
N PHE A 3 10.48 -8.08 -8.59
CA PHE A 3 9.50 -8.81 -9.41
C PHE A 3 10.02 -10.18 -9.86
N THR A 4 11.30 -10.48 -9.66
CA THR A 4 11.94 -11.75 -10.01
C THR A 4 12.13 -12.67 -8.81
N ASP A 5 12.40 -12.08 -7.65
CA ASP A 5 12.81 -12.81 -6.44
C ASP A 5 11.85 -12.49 -5.30
N LEU A 6 11.02 -13.46 -4.95
CA LEU A 6 10.02 -13.31 -3.88
C LEU A 6 10.72 -13.01 -2.55
N GLY A 7 10.28 -11.96 -1.85
CA GLY A 7 10.84 -11.48 -0.58
C GLY A 7 12.07 -10.58 -0.73
N ALA A 8 12.70 -10.50 -1.90
CA ALA A 8 13.87 -9.64 -2.09
C ALA A 8 13.46 -8.15 -2.21
N SER A 9 14.20 -7.29 -1.52
CA SER A 9 13.99 -5.85 -1.52
C SER A 9 15.33 -5.11 -1.47
N GLY A 10 15.33 -3.86 -1.93
CA GLY A 10 16.48 -2.96 -1.78
C GLY A 10 16.56 -2.42 -0.34
N PRO A 11 17.65 -1.70 -0.03
CA PRO A 11 17.81 -1.06 1.28
C PRO A 11 16.72 0.01 1.50
N VAL A 12 16.53 0.41 2.76
CA VAL A 12 15.75 1.60 3.10
C VAL A 12 16.37 2.85 2.43
N GLY A 13 15.53 3.71 1.87
CA GLY A 13 15.99 4.88 1.10
C GLY A 13 16.42 6.06 1.97
N PHE A 14 15.85 6.18 3.17
CA PHE A 14 16.10 7.26 4.10
C PHE A 14 16.26 6.71 5.52
N SER A 15 17.12 7.34 6.31
CA SER A 15 17.20 7.10 7.74
C SER A 15 15.96 7.65 8.46
N LYS A 16 15.74 7.20 9.71
CA LYS A 16 14.67 7.74 10.55
C LYS A 16 14.77 9.25 10.75
N SER A 17 15.98 9.77 10.97
CA SER A 17 16.17 11.22 11.16
C SER A 17 15.80 12.02 9.91
N GLU A 18 16.22 11.56 8.73
CA GLU A 18 15.87 12.24 7.47
C GLU A 18 14.35 12.19 7.21
N CYS A 19 13.71 11.03 7.44
CA CYS A 19 12.26 10.89 7.33
C CYS A 19 11.52 11.83 8.29
N SER A 20 11.92 11.86 9.57
CA SER A 20 11.31 12.74 10.56
C SER A 20 11.46 14.21 10.20
N GLU A 21 12.65 14.66 9.79
CA GLU A 21 12.88 16.05 9.39
C GLU A 21 12.01 16.47 8.20
N MET A 22 11.90 15.62 7.18
CA MET A 22 11.07 15.89 6.00
C MET A 22 9.58 15.98 6.36
N ILE A 23 9.08 15.04 7.19
CA ILE A 23 7.68 14.98 7.60
C ILE A 23 7.35 16.15 8.52
N ASP A 24 8.17 16.41 9.54
CA ASP A 24 7.99 17.53 10.47
C ASP A 24 7.93 18.86 9.73
N HIS A 25 8.79 19.05 8.71
CA HIS A 25 8.77 20.27 7.90
C HIS A 25 7.46 20.41 7.09
N ALA A 26 6.97 19.33 6.48
CA ALA A 26 5.71 19.34 5.75
C ALA A 26 4.52 19.65 6.67
N HIS A 27 4.47 19.02 7.85
CA HIS A 27 3.44 19.26 8.85
C HIS A 27 3.46 20.70 9.38
N GLN A 28 4.64 21.32 9.54
CA GLN A 28 4.75 22.75 9.89
C GLN A 28 4.16 23.68 8.82
N GLN A 29 4.06 23.22 7.57
CA GLN A 29 3.38 23.94 6.50
C GLN A 29 1.90 23.54 6.35
N GLY A 30 1.37 22.69 7.23
CA GLY A 30 0.00 22.18 7.16
C GLY A 30 -0.24 21.21 6.01
N LEU A 31 0.80 20.49 5.57
CA LEU A 31 0.72 19.51 4.49
C LEU A 31 0.83 18.09 5.04
N SER A 32 -0.07 17.19 4.65
CA SER A 32 0.06 15.75 4.89
C SER A 32 1.13 15.10 4.01
N VAL A 33 1.69 13.99 4.46
CA VAL A 33 2.76 13.23 3.80
C VAL A 33 2.36 11.78 3.54
N MET A 34 2.41 11.39 2.26
CA MET A 34 2.38 9.98 1.85
C MET A 34 3.79 9.41 1.76
N VAL A 35 3.95 8.15 2.16
CA VAL A 35 5.25 7.46 2.06
C VAL A 35 5.12 6.16 1.29
N HIS A 36 5.88 6.06 0.19
CA HIS A 36 6.15 4.79 -0.47
C HIS A 36 7.04 3.92 0.42
N ALA A 37 6.50 2.83 0.98
CA ALA A 37 7.27 1.90 1.79
C ALA A 37 6.81 0.47 1.55
N ASN A 38 7.78 -0.43 1.34
CA ASN A 38 7.51 -1.83 1.02
C ASN A 38 8.06 -2.81 2.04
N THR A 39 9.17 -2.50 2.69
CA THR A 39 9.79 -3.39 3.68
C THR A 39 9.23 -3.08 5.08
N PRO A 40 9.16 -4.07 5.99
CA PRO A 40 8.78 -3.82 7.38
C PRO A 40 9.61 -2.70 8.02
N GLU A 41 10.92 -2.69 7.78
CA GLU A 41 11.83 -1.66 8.30
C GLU A 41 11.46 -0.26 7.78
N GLY A 42 11.26 -0.11 6.47
CA GLY A 42 10.87 1.17 5.86
C GLY A 42 9.50 1.64 6.32
N ILE A 43 8.55 0.72 6.48
CA ILE A 43 7.21 1.02 7.00
C ILE A 43 7.32 1.51 8.45
N MET A 44 8.05 0.81 9.32
CA MET A 44 8.23 1.22 10.71
C MET A 44 8.97 2.56 10.85
N ILE A 45 9.95 2.84 9.97
CA ILE A 45 10.58 4.16 9.90
C ILE A 45 9.53 5.21 9.58
N ALA A 46 8.75 5.03 8.50
CA ALA A 46 7.72 5.98 8.09
C ALA A 46 6.67 6.23 9.18
N LEU A 47 6.17 5.17 9.82
CA LEU A 47 5.20 5.25 10.91
C LEU A 47 5.76 6.00 12.11
N THR A 48 6.97 5.66 12.56
CA THR A 48 7.59 6.32 13.72
C THR A 48 8.13 7.72 13.43
N SER A 49 8.16 8.12 12.15
CA SER A 49 8.46 9.48 11.70
C SER A 49 7.21 10.32 11.45
N GLY A 50 6.00 9.77 11.63
CA GLY A 50 4.75 10.53 11.57
C GLY A 50 4.04 10.54 10.21
N ALA A 51 4.28 9.56 9.34
CA ALA A 51 3.59 9.49 8.05
C ALA A 51 2.06 9.42 8.19
N ASP A 52 1.34 10.18 7.36
CA ASP A 52 -0.13 10.21 7.33
C ASP A 52 -0.70 9.01 6.56
N THR A 53 -0.02 8.62 5.47
CA THR A 53 -0.37 7.45 4.65
C THR A 53 0.86 6.62 4.30
N ILE A 54 0.67 5.30 4.24
CA ILE A 54 1.65 4.34 3.72
C ILE A 54 1.13 3.76 2.40
N GLU A 55 1.93 3.87 1.35
CA GLU A 55 1.61 3.34 0.03
C GLU A 55 2.23 1.95 -0.17
N HIS A 56 1.46 1.07 -0.80
CA HIS A 56 1.79 -0.33 -1.07
C HIS A 56 1.91 -1.18 0.19
N GLY A 57 3.07 -1.19 0.85
CA GLY A 57 3.35 -2.08 1.98
C GLY A 57 3.52 -3.55 1.59
N TYR A 58 4.07 -3.90 0.43
CA TYR A 58 4.06 -5.30 -0.07
C TYR A 58 4.76 -6.33 0.84
N GLY A 59 5.62 -5.89 1.74
CA GLY A 59 6.27 -6.71 2.78
C GLY A 59 5.72 -6.46 4.18
N ILE A 60 4.57 -5.79 4.33
CA ILE A 60 3.96 -5.48 5.64
C ILE A 60 3.78 -6.73 6.50
N ASN A 61 3.98 -6.59 7.80
CA ASN A 61 3.82 -7.65 8.80
C ASN A 61 2.90 -7.20 9.95
N ASP A 62 2.72 -8.07 10.93
CA ASP A 62 1.83 -7.84 12.08
C ASP A 62 2.24 -6.61 12.90
N ASP A 63 3.54 -6.44 13.15
CA ASP A 63 4.07 -5.30 13.90
C ASP A 63 3.74 -3.97 13.21
N CYS A 64 3.85 -3.94 11.88
CA CYS A 64 3.44 -2.77 11.09
C CYS A 64 1.94 -2.51 11.24
N LEU A 65 1.09 -3.54 11.12
CA LEU A 65 -0.36 -3.37 11.26
C LEU A 65 -0.75 -2.87 12.66
N HIS A 66 -0.10 -3.37 13.71
CA HIS A 66 -0.28 -2.88 15.07
C HIS A 66 0.10 -1.40 15.18
N ALA A 67 1.28 -1.02 14.69
CA ALA A 67 1.74 0.36 14.70
C ALA A 67 0.82 1.31 13.91
N MET A 68 0.33 0.89 12.73
CA MET A 68 -0.63 1.67 11.95
C MET A 68 -1.95 1.87 12.68
N ARG A 69 -2.45 0.83 13.35
CA ARG A 69 -3.66 0.91 14.16
C ARG A 69 -3.49 1.89 15.33
N GLU A 70 -2.33 1.90 15.96
CA GLU A 70 -2.03 2.78 17.10
C GLU A 70 -1.83 4.24 16.69
N SER A 71 -1.11 4.49 15.59
CA SER A 71 -0.87 5.85 15.08
C SER A 71 -2.08 6.46 14.38
N GLY A 72 -2.99 5.62 13.87
CA GLY A 72 -4.09 6.05 13.01
C GLY A 72 -3.67 6.28 11.55
N THR A 73 -2.40 6.02 11.20
CA THR A 73 -1.88 6.13 9.83
C THR A 73 -2.71 5.27 8.88
N ILE A 74 -3.06 5.86 7.73
CA ILE A 74 -3.90 5.20 6.72
C ILE A 74 -3.02 4.31 5.84
N TRP A 75 -3.47 3.09 5.56
CA TRP A 75 -2.84 2.20 4.59
C TRP A 75 -3.51 2.33 3.22
N VAL A 76 -2.73 2.51 2.17
CA VAL A 76 -3.15 2.46 0.77
C VAL A 76 -2.50 1.23 0.11
N PRO A 77 -3.19 0.07 0.04
CA PRO A 77 -2.52 -1.19 -0.27
C PRO A 77 -2.07 -1.36 -1.73
N THR A 78 -2.74 -0.70 -2.68
CA THR A 78 -2.47 -0.82 -4.13
C THR A 78 -2.30 -2.27 -4.58
N LEU A 79 -3.35 -3.09 -4.47
CA LEU A 79 -3.34 -4.48 -4.93
C LEU A 79 -3.18 -4.59 -6.46
N ALA A 80 -3.65 -3.60 -7.21
CA ALA A 80 -3.80 -3.64 -8.66
C ALA A 80 -2.51 -3.94 -9.46
N PRO A 81 -1.32 -3.35 -9.18
CA PRO A 81 -0.11 -3.63 -9.95
C PRO A 81 0.25 -5.12 -9.99
N PHE A 82 0.33 -5.78 -8.84
CA PHE A 82 0.63 -7.22 -8.80
C PHE A 82 -0.53 -8.08 -9.29
N ALA A 83 -1.76 -7.70 -8.97
CA ALA A 83 -2.97 -8.39 -9.42
C ALA A 83 -3.06 -8.44 -10.96
N ASN A 84 -2.76 -7.32 -11.62
CA ASN A 84 -2.90 -7.18 -13.06
C ASN A 84 -1.74 -7.87 -13.80
N ILE A 85 -0.52 -7.86 -13.24
CA ILE A 85 0.58 -8.68 -13.76
C ILE A 85 0.28 -10.18 -13.57
N ALA A 86 -0.27 -10.59 -12.42
CA ALA A 86 -0.64 -11.98 -12.15
C ALA A 86 -1.71 -12.50 -13.14
N ARG A 87 -2.54 -11.62 -13.69
CA ARG A 87 -3.61 -11.95 -14.64
C ARG A 87 -3.30 -11.57 -16.09
N CYS A 88 -2.06 -11.18 -16.40
CA CYS A 88 -1.71 -10.76 -17.75
C CYS A 88 -1.84 -11.90 -18.77
N ASN A 89 -2.17 -11.56 -20.03
CA ASN A 89 -2.26 -12.53 -21.11
C ASN A 89 -0.90 -13.15 -21.48
N GLU A 90 -0.91 -14.28 -22.20
CA GLU A 90 0.30 -15.01 -22.63
C GLU A 90 1.26 -14.15 -23.47
N SER A 91 0.72 -13.21 -24.27
CA SER A 91 1.54 -12.32 -25.11
C SER A 91 2.17 -11.15 -24.36
N SER A 92 1.86 -10.96 -23.07
CA SER A 92 2.35 -9.80 -22.31
C SER A 92 3.85 -9.92 -22.03
N PRO A 93 4.64 -8.84 -22.19
CA PRO A 93 6.05 -8.85 -21.79
C PRO A 93 6.24 -9.06 -20.28
N MET A 94 5.19 -8.83 -19.49
CA MET A 94 5.19 -9.04 -18.04
C MET A 94 4.92 -10.49 -17.63
N LYS A 95 4.63 -11.38 -18.58
CA LYS A 95 4.31 -12.79 -18.31
C LYS A 95 5.39 -13.50 -17.49
N LYS A 96 6.66 -13.16 -17.70
CA LYS A 96 7.80 -13.69 -16.95
C LYS A 96 7.76 -13.40 -15.43
N TYR A 97 6.99 -12.40 -15.00
CA TYR A 97 6.83 -12.02 -13.59
C TYR A 97 5.52 -12.54 -12.97
N GLN A 98 4.70 -13.26 -13.72
CA GLN A 98 3.35 -13.65 -13.31
C GLN A 98 3.34 -14.43 -11.99
N LYS A 99 4.23 -15.42 -11.86
CA LYS A 99 4.28 -16.30 -10.68
C LYS A 99 4.63 -15.55 -9.40
N VAL A 100 5.62 -14.66 -9.46
CA VAL A 100 6.04 -13.83 -8.31
C VAL A 100 4.94 -12.82 -7.97
N SER A 101 4.33 -12.22 -8.99
CA SER A 101 3.23 -11.26 -8.82
C SER A 101 1.99 -11.91 -8.19
N GLU A 102 1.67 -13.13 -8.58
CA GLU A 102 0.58 -13.90 -7.97
C GLU A 102 0.84 -14.19 -6.49
N ALA A 103 2.09 -14.55 -6.14
CA ALA A 103 2.47 -14.79 -4.75
C ALA A 103 2.33 -13.51 -3.89
N TYR A 104 2.87 -12.39 -4.36
CA TYR A 104 2.71 -11.10 -3.68
C TYR A 104 1.25 -10.70 -3.57
N PHE A 105 0.47 -10.78 -4.65
CA PHE A 105 -0.95 -10.43 -4.64
C PHE A 105 -1.71 -11.23 -3.57
N ARG A 106 -1.52 -12.56 -3.52
CA ARG A 106 -2.18 -13.41 -2.50
C ARG A 106 -1.75 -13.05 -1.08
N GLN A 107 -0.46 -12.83 -0.84
CA GLN A 107 0.04 -12.41 0.47
C GLN A 107 -0.56 -11.07 0.87
N HIS A 108 -0.61 -10.12 -0.07
CA HIS A 108 -1.12 -8.77 0.18
C HIS A 108 -2.61 -8.77 0.49
N GLN A 109 -3.40 -9.59 -0.21
CA GLN A 109 -4.83 -9.79 0.12
C GLN A 109 -5.04 -10.35 1.54
N LEU A 110 -4.15 -11.25 2.02
CA LEU A 110 -4.23 -11.75 3.39
C LEU A 110 -3.93 -10.64 4.41
N MET A 111 -2.95 -9.79 4.14
CA MET A 111 -2.62 -8.67 5.00
C MET A 111 -3.72 -7.60 5.02
N VAL A 112 -4.37 -7.32 3.88
CA VAL A 112 -5.54 -6.43 3.82
C VAL A 112 -6.69 -6.95 4.68
N ARG A 113 -7.02 -8.25 4.58
CA ARG A 113 -8.04 -8.89 5.45
C ARG A 113 -7.70 -8.74 6.93
N LYS A 114 -6.42 -8.95 7.28
CA LYS A 114 -5.95 -8.87 8.65
C LYS A 114 -5.99 -7.43 9.19
N ALA A 115 -5.54 -6.47 8.38
CA ALA A 115 -5.58 -5.05 8.70
C ALA A 115 -7.01 -4.57 8.98
N ASP A 116 -7.97 -4.96 8.14
CA ASP A 116 -9.39 -4.63 8.35
C ASP A 116 -9.93 -5.25 9.65
N ALA A 117 -9.61 -6.52 9.92
CA ALA A 117 -9.99 -7.20 11.17
C ALA A 117 -9.37 -6.56 12.42
N MET A 118 -8.19 -5.95 12.30
CA MET A 118 -7.52 -5.20 13.37
C MET A 118 -8.03 -3.76 13.52
N GLY A 119 -8.85 -3.28 12.59
CA GLY A 119 -9.36 -1.91 12.56
C GLY A 119 -8.35 -0.88 12.08
N VAL A 120 -7.37 -1.27 11.26
CA VAL A 120 -6.48 -0.35 10.56
C VAL A 120 -7.30 0.44 9.53
N ASN A 121 -7.01 1.73 9.38
CA ASN A 121 -7.65 2.57 8.36
C ASN A 121 -7.08 2.19 6.98
N ILE A 122 -7.95 1.78 6.03
CA ILE A 122 -7.54 1.36 4.68
C ILE A 122 -8.23 2.23 3.63
N ALA A 123 -7.46 3.00 2.84
CA ALA A 123 -7.99 3.81 1.76
C ALA A 123 -7.84 3.14 0.38
N LEU A 124 -8.71 3.55 -0.54
CA LEU A 124 -8.67 3.13 -1.94
C LEU A 124 -7.58 3.91 -2.69
N GLY A 125 -6.59 3.19 -3.24
CA GLY A 125 -5.60 3.74 -4.17
C GLY A 125 -5.02 2.61 -5.03
N SER A 126 -4.98 2.82 -6.34
CA SER A 126 -4.68 1.77 -7.32
C SER A 126 -3.27 1.81 -7.90
N ASP A 127 -2.53 2.89 -7.69
CA ASP A 127 -1.29 3.17 -8.43
C ASP A 127 -1.54 3.28 -9.96
N SER A 128 -2.66 3.92 -10.33
CA SER A 128 -3.03 4.13 -11.74
C SER A 128 -1.97 4.90 -12.51
N GLY A 129 -1.55 4.36 -13.64
CA GLY A 129 -0.37 4.80 -14.40
C GLY A 129 0.81 3.84 -14.30
N ALA A 130 0.82 2.95 -13.30
CA ALA A 130 1.76 1.86 -13.22
C ALA A 130 1.57 0.83 -14.34
N THR A 131 2.53 -0.10 -14.45
CA THR A 131 2.50 -1.17 -15.46
C THR A 131 1.23 -2.00 -15.33
N LEU A 132 0.45 -2.07 -16.42
CA LEU A 132 -0.84 -2.77 -16.47
C LEU A 132 -1.90 -2.23 -15.48
N VAL A 133 -1.79 -0.98 -15.03
CA VAL A 133 -2.81 -0.29 -14.23
C VAL A 133 -3.33 0.93 -15.01
N PRO A 134 -4.35 0.77 -15.86
CA PRO A 134 -4.84 1.86 -16.71
C PRO A 134 -5.52 2.96 -15.87
N LEU A 135 -5.40 4.21 -16.33
CA LEU A 135 -6.12 5.33 -15.73
C LEU A 135 -7.64 5.05 -15.73
N GLY A 136 -8.30 5.27 -14.59
CA GLY A 136 -9.72 4.99 -14.40
C GLY A 136 -10.01 3.51 -14.10
N GLN A 137 -9.69 2.60 -15.03
CA GLN A 137 -9.97 1.17 -14.86
C GLN A 137 -9.20 0.58 -13.66
N GLY A 138 -7.95 0.98 -13.44
CA GLY A 138 -7.16 0.51 -12.31
C GLY A 138 -7.79 0.82 -10.95
N THR A 139 -8.48 1.95 -10.81
CA THR A 139 -9.23 2.29 -9.59
C THR A 139 -10.45 1.40 -9.41
N LEU A 140 -11.14 1.04 -10.49
CA LEU A 140 -12.25 0.08 -10.44
C LEU A 140 -11.75 -1.33 -10.08
N ASP A 141 -10.60 -1.73 -10.63
CA ASP A 141 -9.96 -3.01 -10.32
C ASP A 141 -9.57 -3.07 -8.84
N GLU A 142 -8.90 -2.04 -8.31
CA GLU A 142 -8.53 -1.95 -6.89
C GLU A 142 -9.74 -2.02 -5.98
N LEU A 143 -10.80 -1.29 -6.31
CA LEU A 143 -12.06 -1.34 -5.56
C LEU A 143 -12.61 -2.77 -5.51
N ALA A 144 -12.62 -3.48 -6.64
CA ALA A 144 -13.04 -4.87 -6.69
C ALA A 144 -12.14 -5.76 -5.81
N TYR A 145 -10.82 -5.58 -5.85
CA TYR A 145 -9.89 -6.37 -5.04
C TYR A 145 -10.03 -6.13 -3.54
N LEU A 146 -10.29 -4.88 -3.11
CA LEU A 146 -10.57 -4.58 -1.70
C LEU A 146 -11.89 -5.19 -1.23
N ILE A 147 -12.93 -5.17 -2.09
CA ILE A 147 -14.20 -5.86 -1.81
C ILE A 147 -13.99 -7.38 -1.70
N ASP A 148 -13.18 -7.98 -2.59
CA ASP A 148 -12.80 -9.39 -2.52
C ASP A 148 -11.99 -9.71 -1.24
N CYS A 149 -11.34 -8.70 -0.65
CA CYS A 149 -10.69 -8.79 0.66
C CYS A 149 -11.66 -8.63 1.84
N GLY A 150 -12.95 -8.35 1.59
CA GLY A 150 -13.98 -8.23 2.63
C GLY A 150 -14.27 -6.81 3.09
N LEU A 151 -13.62 -5.80 2.50
CA LEU A 151 -13.95 -4.40 2.80
C LEU A 151 -15.32 -4.06 2.23
N THR A 152 -16.15 -3.40 3.03
CA THR A 152 -17.46 -2.93 2.58
C THR A 152 -17.34 -1.60 1.84
N LYS A 153 -18.27 -1.34 0.92
CA LYS A 153 -18.34 -0.03 0.23
C LYS A 153 -18.48 1.13 1.21
N GLU A 154 -19.27 0.95 2.28
CA GLU A 154 -19.45 1.95 3.33
C GLU A 154 -18.12 2.32 4.01
N LYS A 155 -17.27 1.33 4.34
CA LYS A 155 -15.94 1.59 4.91
C LYS A 155 -15.07 2.41 3.95
N LEU A 156 -15.06 2.03 2.68
CA LEU A 156 -14.25 2.71 1.65
C LEU A 156 -14.74 4.13 1.36
N GLU A 157 -16.06 4.36 1.34
CA GLU A 157 -16.66 5.69 1.17
C GLU A 157 -16.41 6.60 2.37
N ASN A 158 -16.41 6.05 3.59
CA ASN A 158 -16.18 6.84 4.79
C ASN A 158 -14.72 7.28 4.91
N ILE A 159 -13.75 6.47 4.47
CA ILE A 159 -12.32 6.82 4.56
C ILE A 159 -11.94 7.94 3.57
N GLY A 160 -12.59 8.02 2.41
CA GLY A 160 -12.41 9.13 1.47
C GLY A 160 -12.70 10.53 2.05
N LYS A 161 -13.48 10.61 3.14
CA LYS A 161 -13.73 11.87 3.86
C LYS A 161 -12.54 12.32 4.72
N TRP A 162 -11.76 11.38 5.26
CA TRP A 162 -10.63 11.67 6.16
C TRP A 162 -9.41 12.23 5.44
N VAL A 163 -9.28 11.98 4.13
CA VAL A 163 -8.15 12.49 3.32
C VAL A 163 -8.44 13.88 2.75
N ILE A 164 -9.71 14.29 2.67
CA ILE A 164 -10.14 15.59 2.13
C ILE A 164 -10.31 16.63 3.24
N ASP A 165 -10.54 16.19 4.48
CA ASP A 165 -10.76 17.06 5.65
C ASP A 165 -9.48 17.26 6.53
N LEU A 166 -8.31 16.85 6.04
CA LEU A 166 -6.98 17.22 6.59
C LEU A 166 -6.48 18.51 5.92
#